data_AF-A0A1H5UWT4-F1
#
_entry.id   AF-A0A1H5UWT4-F1
#
_cell.length_a   1.000
_cell.length_b   1.000
_cell.length_c   1.000
_cell.angle_alpha   90.00
_cell.angle_beta   90.00
_cell.angle_gamma   90.00
#
_symmetry.space_group_name_H-M   'P 1'
#
loop_
_entity.id
_entity.type
_entity.pdbx_description
1 polymer ?
#
loop_
_entity_poly.entity_id
_entity_poly.type
_entity_poly.pdbx_seq_one_letter_code
_entity_poly.pdbx_strand_id
1 'polypeptide(L)' 'MMRKGLAGQRLVAVFIAGLLLLNYPLLSLFDRPLSVLGLPLLHLYLFGVWLGLVVVVAWIVERGAR' A
#
# COMPACT_ATOMS: atom_id res chain seq x y z
N MET A 1 -23.47 17.33 -4.63
CA MET A 1 -22.32 17.94 -5.34
C MET A 1 -20.98 17.82 -4.58
N MET A 2 -20.75 16.78 -3.74
CA MET A 2 -19.50 16.66 -2.93
C MET A 2 -18.84 15.25 -2.93
N ARG A 3 -19.24 14.31 -3.79
CA ARG A 3 -18.65 12.95 -3.78
C ARG A 3 -17.26 12.85 -4.42
N LYS A 4 -16.92 13.74 -5.37
CA LYS A 4 -15.62 13.72 -6.05
C LYS A 4 -14.45 14.11 -5.13
N GLY A 5 -14.66 15.02 -4.18
CA GLY A 5 -13.62 15.49 -3.26
C GLY A 5 -13.12 14.41 -2.30
N LEU A 6 -14.02 13.62 -1.70
CA LEU A 6 -13.64 12.57 -0.76
C LEU A 6 -12.88 11.41 -1.43
N ALA A 7 -13.24 11.03 -2.66
CA ALA A 7 -12.53 9.97 -3.38
C ALA A 7 -11.07 10.39 -3.66
N GLY A 8 -10.86 11.62 -4.14
CA GLY A 8 -9.51 12.17 -4.34
C GLY A 8 -8.71 12.24 -3.04
N GLN A 9 -9.33 12.70 -1.95
CA GLN A 9 -8.68 12.79 -0.64
C GLN A 9 -8.28 11.41 -0.08
N ARG A 10 -9.10 10.38 -0.32
CA ARG A 10 -8.78 8.99 0.04
C ARG A 10 -7.61 8.44 -0.78
N LEU A 11 -7.55 8.74 -2.08
CA LEU A 11 -6.40 8.36 -2.92
C LEU A 11 -5.11 9.03 -2.45
N VAL A 12 -5.16 10.32 -2.08
CA VAL A 12 -4.00 11.03 -1.51
C VAL A 12 -3.56 10.38 -0.19
N ALA A 13 -4.49 10.02 0.69
CA ALA A 13 -4.17 9.32 1.92
C ALA A 13 -3.51 7.96 1.67
N VAL A 14 -4.00 7.18 0.69
CA VAL A 14 -3.40 5.89 0.30
C VAL A 14 -2.01 6.09 -0.31
N PHE A 15 -1.80 7.15 -1.10
CA PHE A 15 -0.50 7.49 -1.65
C PHE A 15 0.51 7.81 -0.55
N ILE A 16 0.14 8.67 0.41
CA ILE A 16 1.00 9.00 1.56
C ILE A 16 1.27 7.74 2.40
N ALA A 17 0.26 6.89 2.62
CA ALA A 17 0.45 5.61 3.32
C ALA A 17 1.42 4.69 2.56
N GLY A 18 1.32 4.63 1.23
CA GLY A 18 2.27 3.89 0.39
C GLY A 18 3.68 4.44 0.48
N LEU A 19 3.86 5.77 0.44
CA LEU A 19 5.17 6.41 0.63
C LEU A 19 5.77 6.07 1.99
N LEU A 20 4.97 6.06 3.06
CA LEU A 20 5.43 5.69 4.39
C LEU A 20 5.79 4.19 4.43
N LEU A 21 4.86 3.30 4.09
CA LEU A 21 5.06 1.85 4.19
C LEU A 21 6.20 1.33 3.31
N LEU A 22 6.47 2.00 2.19
CA LEU A 22 7.53 1.64 1.24
C LEU A 22 8.77 2.53 1.36
N ASN A 23 8.89 3.36 2.41
CA ASN A 23 10.13 4.09 2.64
C ASN A 23 11.24 3.16 3.14
N TYR A 24 12.49 3.53 2.86
CA TYR A 24 13.65 2.76 3.30
C TYR A 24 13.71 2.54 4.83
N PRO A 25 13.40 3.53 5.70
CA PRO A 25 13.37 3.33 7.15
C PRO A 25 12.40 2.24 7.64
N LEU A 26 11.22 2.11 7.04
CA LEU A 26 10.29 1.03 7.40
C LEU A 26 10.70 -0.28 6.74
N LEU A 27 11.18 -0.25 5.48
CA LEU A 27 11.67 -1.44 4.79
C LEU A 27 12.85 -2.09 5.54
N SER A 28 13.77 -1.29 6.10
CA SER A 28 14.93 -1.80 6.83
C SER A 28 14.56 -2.57 8.10
N LEU A 29 13.37 -2.35 8.68
CA LEU A 29 12.88 -3.16 9.81
C LEU A 29 12.63 -4.62 9.40
N PHE A 30 12.24 -4.84 8.14
CA PHE A 30 11.94 -6.14 7.54
C PHE A 30 13.13 -6.72 6.76
N ASP A 31 14.18 -5.93 6.52
CA ASP A 31 15.46 -6.37 5.94
C ASP A 31 16.30 -7.13 6.97
N ARG A 32 15.76 -8.26 7.41
CA ARG A 32 16.41 -9.19 8.32
C ARG A 32 16.66 -10.50 7.58
N PRO A 33 17.67 -11.30 8.00
CA PRO A 33 17.92 -12.63 7.46
C PRO A 33 16.87 -13.65 7.92
N LEU A 34 15.59 -13.26 7.90
CA LEU A 34 14.43 -14.08 8.16
C LEU A 34 13.83 -14.48 6.81
N SER A 35 13.62 -15.77 6.63
CA SER A 35 12.94 -16.31 5.46
C SER A 35 11.67 -17.04 5.89
N VAL A 36 10.60 -16.85 5.10
CA VAL A 36 9.33 -17.55 5.27
C VAL A 36 9.12 -18.38 4.01
N LEU A 37 8.94 -19.69 4.16
CA LEU A 37 8.82 -20.62 3.02
C LEU A 37 10.00 -20.54 2.02
N GLY A 38 11.20 -20.18 2.50
CA GLY A 38 12.40 -19.98 1.67
C GLY A 38 12.50 -18.61 0.98
N LEU A 39 11.50 -17.74 1.11
CA LEU A 39 11.51 -16.38 0.57
C LEU A 39 11.93 -15.37 1.65
N PRO A 40 12.78 -14.38 1.33
CA PRO A 40 13.16 -13.35 2.29
C PRO A 40 11.92 -12.53 2.73
N LEU A 41 11.82 -12.26 4.03
CA LEU A 41 10.69 -11.53 4.61
C LEU A 41 10.45 -10.17 3.94
N LEU A 42 11.53 -9.47 3.58
CA LEU A 42 11.47 -8.19 2.86
C LEU A 42 10.67 -8.27 1.56
N HIS A 43 10.82 -9.36 0.80
CA HIS A 43 10.09 -9.53 -0.47
C HIS A 43 8.61 -9.73 -0.22
N LEU A 44 8.26 -10.57 0.76
CA LEU A 44 6.86 -10.80 1.14
C LEU A 44 6.19 -9.51 1.62
N TYR A 45 6.90 -8.72 2.42
CA TYR A 45 6.43 -7.41 2.85
C TYR A 45 6.21 -6.47 1.65
N LEU A 46 7.21 -6.33 0.78
CA LEU A 46 7.16 -5.45 -0.39
C LEU A 46 5.98 -5.78 -1.31
N PHE A 47 5.86 -7.05 -1.71
CA PHE A 47 4.78 -7.49 -2.59
C PHE A 47 3.42 -7.47 -1.89
N GLY A 48 3.36 -7.79 -0.59
CA GLY A 48 2.13 -7.73 0.20
C GLY A 48 1.57 -6.32 0.35
N VAL A 49 2.43 -5.36 0.70
CA VAL A 49 2.06 -3.93 0.78
C VAL A 49 1.65 -3.40 -0.59
N TRP A 50 2.41 -3.71 -1.63
CA TRP A 50 2.10 -3.28 -3.00
C TRP A 50 0.74 -3.81 -3.46
N LEU A 51 0.48 -5.10 -3.29
CA LEU A 51 -0.81 -5.71 -3.63
C LEU A 51 -1.96 -5.08 -2.82
N GLY A 52 -1.75 -4.85 -1.52
CA GLY A 52 -2.71 -4.17 -0.66
C GLY A 52 -3.06 -2.76 -1.15
N LEU A 53 -2.05 -1.98 -1.55
CA LEU A 53 -2.26 -0.64 -2.14
C LEU A 53 -3.08 -0.72 -3.43
N VAL A 54 -2.77 -1.66 -4.33
CA VAL A 54 -3.51 -1.85 -5.59
C VAL A 54 -4.97 -2.17 -5.31
N VAL A 55 -5.25 -3.11 -4.40
CA VAL A 55 -6.63 -3.49 -4.02
C VAL A 55 -7.39 -2.31 -3.42
N VAL A 56 -6.77 -1.55 -2.52
CA VAL A 56 -7.40 -0.38 -1.88
C VAL A 56 -7.68 0.71 -2.91
N VAL A 57 -6.75 1.00 -3.81
CA VAL A 57 -6.94 1.98 -4.89
C VAL A 57 -8.07 1.54 -5.82
N ALA A 58 -8.05 0.30 -6.30
CA ALA A 58 -9.10 -0.26 -7.16
C ALA A 58 -10.47 -0.11 -6.49
N TRP A 59 -10.58 -0.48 -5.22
CA TRP A 59 -11.81 -0.36 -4.43
C TRP A 59 -12.30 1.08 -4.26
N ILE A 60 -11.40 2.04 -4.01
CA ILE A 60 -11.76 3.46 -3.89
C ILE A 60 -12.27 3.99 -5.24
N VAL A 61 -11.60 3.64 -6.33
CA VAL A 61 -11.96 4.07 -7.68
C VAL A 61 -13.31 3.48 -8.10
N GLU A 62 -13.52 2.18 -7.90
CA GLU A 62 -14.79 1.50 -8.23
C GLU A 62 -15.97 2.07 -7.43
N ARG A 63 -15.76 2.37 -6.14
CA ARG A 63 -16.81 3.00 -5.31
C ARG A 63 -17.03 4.47 -5.60
N GLY A 64 -16.03 5.17 -6.13
CA GLY A 64 -16.15 6.58 -6.55
C GLY A 64 -16.77 6.73 -7.95
N ALA A 65 -16.69 5.69 -8.78
CA ALA A 65 -17.27 5.64 -10.13
C ALA A 65 -18.77 5.25 -10.13
N ARG A 66 -19.27 4.59 -9.08
CA ARG A 66 -20.70 4.36 -8.83
C ARG A 66 -21.36 5.59 -8.19
#